data_AF-A0A4S3JLH1-F1
#
_entry.id   AF-A0A4S3JLH1-F1
#
_cell.length_a   1.000
_cell.length_b   1.000
_cell.length_c   1.000
_cell.angle_alpha   90.00
_cell.angle_beta   90.00
_cell.angle_gamma   90.00
#
_symmetry.space_group_name_H-M   'P 1'
#
loop_
_entity.id
_entity.type
_entity.pdbx_description
1 polymer ?
#
loop_
_entity_poly.entity_id
_entity_poly.type
_entity_poly.pdbx_seq_one_letter_code
_entity_poly.pdbx_strand_id
1 'polypeptide(L)'
;MPGGRIWQLQTPIELRRVGCFWRVIPNIPTGGYGMNTGLGDAFDIGWKLAAVLNGHGGEHLLASYEAERRPVALRNVERSAVHARVHSTYRGWVAAKGNESVVSETEEARKLKKDITDFVREQDGENKEHGIEMGYHFPNSPVVTRDAKTREDEKASEWPARVYTPSTAPGRRAPHVYLRDNEISIHDLFGKDYTIIDLTLGGEISRAFEEAALRLKIPLNVVLVRPDGFVSWRSEEQDGEHLVPNDYIENILLTAVGQRSAV
;
A
#
# COMPACT_ATOMS: atom_id res chain seq x y z
N MET A 1 -0.35 -51.16 17.59
CA MET A 1 0.77 -51.03 18.56
C MET A 1 2.08 -51.10 17.79
N PRO A 2 3.12 -50.33 18.11
CA PRO A 2 3.18 -48.98 18.70
C PRO A 2 3.50 -47.93 17.58
N GLY A 3 3.62 -46.63 17.78
CA GLY A 3 3.59 -45.83 19.02
C GLY A 3 4.78 -44.87 19.05
N GLY A 4 4.60 -43.65 18.53
CA GLY A 4 5.59 -42.56 18.51
C GLY A 4 5.16 -41.37 19.37
N ARG A 5 5.17 -41.56 20.70
CA ARG A 5 5.12 -40.50 21.72
C ARG A 5 6.49 -39.80 21.77
N ILE A 6 6.72 -38.56 22.23
CA ILE A 6 5.94 -37.48 22.87
C ILE A 6 6.77 -36.20 22.66
N TRP A 7 6.17 -35.00 22.64
CA TRP A 7 6.66 -33.85 23.43
C TRP A 7 5.47 -32.98 23.83
N GLN A 8 5.30 -32.76 25.13
CA GLN A 8 4.26 -31.92 25.70
C GLN A 8 4.88 -31.12 26.86
N LEU A 9 4.80 -29.79 26.77
CA LEU A 9 5.10 -28.79 27.80
C LEU A 9 4.33 -27.53 27.36
N GLN A 10 3.04 -27.44 27.67
CA GLN A 10 2.49 -26.80 28.87
C GLN A 10 2.80 -25.29 29.01
N THR A 11 2.24 -24.46 28.12
CA THR A 11 1.29 -23.37 28.44
C THR A 11 0.72 -22.79 27.14
N PRO A 12 -0.49 -22.19 27.11
CA PRO A 12 -1.25 -22.05 25.87
C PRO A 12 -0.97 -20.74 25.13
N ILE A 13 -0.26 -20.81 24.02
CA ILE A 13 -0.64 -20.00 22.85
C ILE A 13 -1.68 -20.81 22.11
N GLU A 14 -2.96 -20.44 22.22
CA GLU A 14 -3.98 -20.87 21.26
C GLU A 14 -3.58 -20.30 19.90
N LEU A 15 -2.83 -21.07 19.10
CA LEU A 15 -2.86 -20.95 17.65
C LEU A 15 -4.25 -21.40 17.17
N ARG A 16 -5.25 -20.55 17.43
CA ARG A 16 -6.54 -20.63 16.74
C ARG A 16 -6.24 -20.68 15.25
N ARG A 17 -6.90 -21.58 14.53
CA ARG A 17 -6.78 -21.70 13.08
C ARG A 17 -7.17 -20.36 12.44
N VAL A 18 -6.17 -19.53 12.16
CA VAL A 18 -6.30 -18.39 11.26
C VAL A 18 -6.52 -18.99 9.88
N GLY A 19 -7.77 -19.00 9.43
CA GLY A 19 -8.17 -19.68 8.19
C GLY A 19 -7.43 -19.10 6.99
N CYS A 20 -6.62 -19.93 6.31
CA CYS A 20 -5.97 -19.68 5.01
C CYS A 20 -5.62 -18.21 4.68
N PHE A 21 -4.91 -17.52 5.58
CA PHE A 21 -4.54 -16.10 5.47
C PHE A 21 -3.65 -15.75 4.27
N TRP A 22 -3.06 -16.76 3.62
CA TRP A 22 -2.05 -16.63 2.56
C TRP A 22 -2.54 -17.23 1.26
N ARG A 23 -3.71 -16.79 0.77
CA ARG A 23 -4.16 -17.21 -0.56
C ARG A 23 -3.34 -16.49 -1.62
N VAL A 24 -2.42 -17.20 -2.27
CA VAL A 24 -1.75 -16.72 -3.48
C VAL A 24 -2.81 -16.35 -4.52
N ILE A 25 -2.88 -15.06 -4.86
CA ILE A 25 -3.75 -14.55 -5.92
C ILE A 25 -2.94 -14.58 -7.22
N PRO A 26 -3.22 -15.51 -8.16
CA PRO A 26 -2.46 -15.60 -9.40
C PRO A 26 -2.74 -14.38 -10.27
N ASN A 27 -1.70 -13.87 -10.93
CA ASN A 27 -1.83 -12.73 -11.83
C ASN A 27 -1.38 -13.08 -13.27
N ILE A 28 -1.99 -12.41 -14.25
CA ILE A 28 -1.60 -12.43 -15.65
C ILE A 28 -0.37 -11.50 -15.79
N PRO A 29 0.67 -11.84 -16.56
CA PRO A 29 1.93 -11.08 -16.56
C PRO A 29 1.85 -9.66 -17.14
N THR A 30 0.78 -9.33 -17.87
CA THR A 30 0.57 -8.03 -18.53
C THR A 30 0.41 -6.90 -17.50
N GLY A 31 1.18 -5.84 -17.69
CA GLY A 31 1.40 -4.75 -16.72
C GLY A 31 2.43 -5.03 -15.63
N GLY A 32 3.03 -6.22 -15.56
CA GLY A 32 4.15 -6.50 -14.64
C GLY A 32 3.82 -6.45 -13.14
N TYR A 33 2.54 -6.37 -12.74
CA TYR A 33 2.17 -6.11 -11.35
C TYR A 33 2.49 -7.27 -10.38
N GLY A 34 2.65 -8.51 -10.86
CA GLY A 34 2.77 -9.71 -10.00
C GLY A 34 3.92 -9.63 -8.98
N MET A 35 5.17 -9.49 -9.45
CA MET A 35 6.34 -9.41 -8.57
C MET A 35 6.28 -8.19 -7.64
N ASN A 36 5.87 -7.04 -8.18
CA ASN A 36 5.76 -5.78 -7.43
C ASN A 36 4.70 -5.87 -6.30
N THR A 37 3.59 -6.56 -6.57
CA THR A 37 2.55 -6.83 -5.54
C THR A 37 3.12 -7.71 -4.43
N GLY A 38 3.78 -8.82 -4.79
CA GLY A 38 4.37 -9.76 -3.82
C GLY A 38 5.49 -9.14 -2.97
N LEU A 39 6.31 -8.26 -3.54
CA LEU A 39 7.29 -7.47 -2.77
C LEU A 39 6.60 -6.53 -1.78
N GLY A 40 5.52 -5.84 -2.20
CA GLY A 40 4.72 -5.01 -1.32
C GLY A 40 4.00 -5.80 -0.21
N ASP A 41 3.55 -7.02 -0.50
CA ASP A 41 2.94 -7.92 0.48
C ASP A 41 3.97 -8.36 1.54
N ALA A 42 5.19 -8.71 1.09
CA ALA A 42 6.29 -9.12 1.96
C ALA A 42 6.78 -7.97 2.87
N PHE A 43 6.84 -6.74 2.33
CA PHE A 43 7.24 -5.56 3.10
C PHE A 43 6.19 -5.20 4.16
N ASP A 44 4.91 -5.24 3.80
CA ASP A 44 3.77 -4.98 4.70
C ASP A 44 3.69 -6.00 5.86
N ILE A 45 3.79 -7.31 5.58
CA ILE A 45 3.72 -8.31 6.66
C ILE A 45 5.01 -8.35 7.51
N GLY A 46 6.17 -8.07 6.91
CA GLY A 46 7.47 -8.24 7.57
C GLY A 46 7.59 -7.43 8.86
N TRP A 47 7.24 -6.14 8.81
CA TRP A 47 7.30 -5.28 9.99
C TRP A 47 6.18 -5.59 11.00
N LYS A 48 4.99 -5.99 10.54
CA LYS A 48 3.86 -6.36 11.41
C LYS A 48 4.17 -7.61 12.24
N LEU A 49 4.81 -8.61 11.63
CA LEU A 49 5.31 -9.79 12.34
C LEU A 49 6.41 -9.41 13.34
N ALA A 50 7.36 -8.55 12.95
CA ALA A 50 8.40 -8.08 13.86
C ALA A 50 7.81 -7.35 15.08
N ALA A 51 6.80 -6.49 14.89
CA ALA A 51 6.14 -5.78 15.98
C ALA A 51 5.42 -6.70 16.98
N VAL A 52 4.73 -7.74 16.48
CA VAL A 52 4.08 -8.75 17.34
C VAL A 52 5.13 -9.59 18.09
N LEU A 53 6.21 -10.02 17.41
CA LEU A 53 7.28 -10.81 18.05
C LEU A 53 8.04 -10.01 19.13
N ASN A 54 8.19 -8.70 18.95
CA ASN A 54 8.78 -7.79 19.95
C ASN A 54 7.76 -7.33 21.02
N GLY A 55 6.52 -7.84 21.01
CA GLY A 55 5.54 -7.63 22.06
C GLY A 55 4.83 -6.27 22.08
N HIS A 56 4.96 -5.46 21.02
CA HIS A 56 4.27 -4.17 20.90
C HIS A 56 3.19 -4.14 19.81
N GLY A 57 3.13 -5.14 18.92
CA GLY A 57 2.02 -5.33 17.98
C GLY A 57 0.79 -5.96 18.62
N GLY A 58 -0.36 -5.32 18.51
CA GLY A 58 -1.65 -5.81 19.03
C GLY A 58 -2.45 -6.67 18.06
N GLU A 59 -3.63 -7.12 18.48
CA GLU A 59 -4.44 -8.10 17.74
C GLU A 59 -4.92 -7.60 16.36
N HIS A 60 -5.17 -6.30 16.21
CA HIS A 60 -5.60 -5.74 14.93
C HIS A 60 -4.46 -5.59 13.92
N LEU A 61 -3.19 -5.69 14.36
CA LEU A 61 -2.04 -5.43 13.51
C LEU A 61 -1.90 -6.49 12.42
N LEU A 62 -1.98 -7.78 12.75
CA LEU A 62 -1.95 -8.84 11.75
C LEU A 62 -3.25 -8.90 10.93
N ALA A 63 -4.40 -8.57 11.53
CA ALA A 63 -5.66 -8.45 10.81
C ALA A 63 -5.62 -7.38 9.70
N SER A 64 -4.83 -6.31 9.89
CA SER A 64 -4.64 -5.28 8.87
C SER A 64 -4.02 -5.81 7.57
N TYR A 65 -3.19 -6.87 7.60
CA TYR A 65 -2.54 -7.39 6.39
C TYR A 65 -3.57 -7.75 5.30
N GLU A 66 -4.59 -8.54 5.62
CA GLU A 66 -5.59 -8.92 4.61
C GLU A 66 -6.44 -7.71 4.20
N ALA A 67 -6.84 -6.87 5.16
CA ALA A 67 -7.64 -5.66 4.91
C ALA A 67 -6.94 -4.66 3.97
N GLU A 68 -5.61 -4.60 4.00
CA GLU A 68 -4.78 -3.69 3.21
C GLU A 68 -4.32 -4.29 1.89
N ARG A 69 -3.85 -5.54 1.90
CA ARG A 69 -3.16 -6.15 0.75
C ARG A 69 -4.11 -6.89 -0.20
N ARG A 70 -5.20 -7.49 0.30
CA ARG A 70 -6.16 -8.21 -0.55
C ARG A 70 -6.86 -7.32 -1.59
N PRO A 71 -7.31 -6.08 -1.28
CA PRO A 71 -7.88 -5.19 -2.29
C PRO A 71 -6.87 -4.81 -3.39
N VAL A 72 -5.60 -4.56 -3.01
CA VAL A 72 -4.50 -4.26 -3.94
C VAL A 72 -4.28 -5.41 -4.92
N ALA A 73 -4.20 -6.65 -4.41
CA ALA A 73 -3.97 -7.83 -5.23
C ALA A 73 -5.13 -8.13 -6.20
N LEU A 74 -6.39 -8.10 -5.72
CA LEU A 74 -7.57 -8.35 -6.57
C LEU A 74 -7.66 -7.37 -7.74
N ARG A 75 -7.44 -6.09 -7.45
CA ARG A 75 -7.43 -5.03 -8.46
C ARG A 75 -6.28 -5.20 -9.45
N ASN A 76 -5.08 -5.55 -8.99
CA ASN A 76 -3.94 -5.74 -9.89
C ASN A 76 -4.20 -6.91 -10.85
N VAL A 77 -4.95 -7.95 -10.44
CA VAL A 77 -5.46 -8.99 -11.36
C VAL A 77 -6.46 -8.44 -12.37
N GLU A 78 -7.42 -7.62 -11.93
CA GLU A 78 -8.41 -7.00 -12.82
C GLU A 78 -7.74 -6.13 -13.89
N ARG A 79 -6.79 -5.27 -13.51
CA ARG A 79 -6.04 -4.44 -14.48
C ARG A 79 -5.18 -5.27 -15.42
N SER A 80 -4.49 -6.29 -14.93
CA SER A 80 -3.76 -7.22 -15.81
C SER A 80 -4.69 -7.92 -16.82
N ALA A 81 -5.93 -8.25 -16.44
CA ALA A 81 -6.92 -8.81 -17.36
C ALA A 81 -7.40 -7.80 -18.43
N VAL A 82 -7.46 -6.50 -18.12
CA VAL A 82 -7.71 -5.45 -19.11
C VAL A 82 -6.58 -5.40 -20.14
N HIS A 83 -5.31 -5.36 -19.69
CA HIS A 83 -4.15 -5.33 -20.59
C HIS A 83 -4.05 -6.59 -21.45
N ALA A 84 -4.29 -7.77 -20.86
CA ALA A 84 -4.37 -9.04 -21.59
C ALA A 84 -5.47 -9.07 -22.66
N ARG A 85 -6.58 -8.36 -22.44
CA ARG A 85 -7.65 -8.19 -23.43
C ARG A 85 -7.19 -7.31 -24.60
N VAL A 86 -6.46 -6.22 -24.36
CA VAL A 86 -5.84 -5.39 -25.42
C VAL A 86 -4.96 -6.25 -26.33
N HIS A 87 -4.07 -7.05 -25.76
CA HIS A 87 -3.25 -8.00 -26.54
C HIS A 87 -4.05 -9.05 -27.30
N SER A 88 -5.16 -9.52 -26.72
CA SER A 88 -5.98 -10.56 -27.35
C SER A 88 -6.81 -10.01 -28.51
N THR A 89 -7.27 -8.76 -28.43
CA THR A 89 -7.99 -8.06 -29.50
C THR A 89 -7.15 -7.96 -30.77
N TYR A 90 -5.97 -7.33 -30.71
CA TYR A 90 -5.18 -7.14 -31.93
C TYR A 90 -4.59 -8.45 -32.48
N ARG A 91 -4.26 -9.42 -31.61
CA ARG A 91 -3.87 -10.78 -32.04
C ARG A 91 -5.01 -11.49 -32.77
N GLY A 92 -6.26 -11.28 -32.34
CA GLY A 92 -7.44 -11.76 -33.05
C GLY A 92 -7.58 -11.17 -34.45
N TRP A 93 -7.31 -9.88 -34.63
CA TRP A 93 -7.31 -9.24 -35.95
C TRP A 93 -6.24 -9.80 -36.89
N VAL A 94 -5.02 -10.04 -36.37
CA VAL A 94 -3.94 -10.69 -37.12
C VAL A 94 -4.32 -12.12 -37.51
N ALA A 95 -4.80 -12.93 -36.57
CA ALA A 95 -5.20 -14.31 -36.83
C ALA A 95 -6.31 -14.40 -37.89
N ALA A 96 -7.30 -13.49 -37.86
CA ALA A 96 -8.39 -13.42 -38.85
C ALA A 96 -7.92 -13.02 -40.27
N LYS A 97 -6.69 -12.52 -40.43
CA LYS A 97 -6.07 -12.19 -41.72
C LYS A 97 -4.90 -13.10 -42.09
N GLY A 98 -4.58 -14.09 -41.24
CA GLY A 98 -3.37 -14.91 -41.34
C GLY A 98 -2.12 -14.18 -40.81
N ASN A 99 -1.25 -14.91 -40.12
CA ASN A 99 -0.10 -14.31 -39.41
C ASN A 99 0.90 -13.60 -40.35
N GLU A 100 1.00 -14.02 -41.61
CA GLU A 100 1.85 -13.40 -42.62
C GLU A 100 1.34 -12.02 -43.09
N SER A 101 0.07 -11.69 -42.85
CA SER A 101 -0.53 -10.42 -43.29
C SER A 101 0.25 -9.21 -42.76
N VAL A 102 0.66 -9.21 -41.49
CA VAL A 102 1.32 -8.07 -40.82
C VAL A 102 2.72 -7.77 -41.38
N VAL A 103 3.42 -8.80 -41.86
CA VAL A 103 4.77 -8.68 -42.46
C VAL A 103 4.74 -8.45 -43.97
N SER A 104 3.56 -8.51 -44.60
CA SER A 104 3.41 -8.24 -46.03
C SER A 104 3.33 -6.75 -46.36
N GLU A 105 3.57 -6.42 -47.63
CA GLU A 105 3.54 -5.06 -48.18
C GLU A 105 2.28 -4.80 -49.05
N THR A 106 1.19 -5.51 -48.76
CA THR A 106 -0.13 -5.23 -49.35
C THR A 106 -0.79 -4.01 -48.70
N GLU A 107 -1.83 -3.47 -49.33
CA GLU A 107 -2.55 -2.32 -48.77
C GLU A 107 -3.40 -2.72 -47.55
N GLU A 108 -3.95 -3.94 -47.57
CA GLU A 108 -4.64 -4.55 -46.44
C GLU A 108 -3.71 -4.68 -45.23
N ALA A 109 -2.43 -4.98 -45.46
CA ALA A 109 -1.41 -5.06 -44.43
C ALA A 109 -1.01 -3.69 -43.87
N ARG A 110 -0.90 -2.65 -44.72
CA ARG A 110 -0.70 -1.26 -44.26
C ARG A 110 -1.87 -0.80 -43.41
N LYS A 111 -3.10 -1.08 -43.85
CA LYS A 111 -4.31 -0.78 -43.08
C LYS A 111 -4.33 -1.52 -41.74
N LEU A 112 -4.06 -2.83 -41.72
CA LEU A 112 -4.02 -3.62 -40.48
C LEU A 112 -2.92 -3.11 -39.52
N LYS A 113 -1.72 -2.82 -40.02
CA LYS A 113 -0.63 -2.20 -39.24
C LYS A 113 -1.07 -0.86 -38.62
N LYS A 114 -1.79 -0.03 -39.38
CA LYS A 114 -2.35 1.25 -38.87
C LYS A 114 -3.44 1.03 -37.82
N ASP A 115 -4.44 0.19 -38.10
CA ASP A 115 -5.55 -0.11 -37.19
C ASP A 115 -5.03 -0.65 -35.84
N ILE A 116 -4.02 -1.54 -35.86
CA ILE A 116 -3.34 -2.04 -34.65
C ILE A 116 -2.57 -0.92 -33.93
N THR A 117 -1.83 -0.08 -34.66
CA THR A 117 -1.03 1.01 -34.09
C THR A 117 -1.90 2.03 -33.36
N ASP A 118 -3.01 2.43 -33.98
CA ASP A 118 -3.92 3.42 -33.40
C ASP A 118 -4.61 2.84 -32.15
N PHE A 119 -5.10 1.59 -32.22
CA PHE A 119 -5.70 0.89 -31.08
C PHE A 119 -4.73 0.73 -29.89
N VAL A 120 -3.49 0.30 -30.13
CA VAL A 120 -2.49 0.12 -29.05
C VAL A 120 -2.06 1.46 -28.45
N ARG A 121 -2.05 2.55 -29.24
CA ARG A 121 -1.78 3.91 -28.72
C ARG A 121 -2.92 4.45 -27.86
N GLU A 122 -4.17 4.18 -28.23
CA GLU A 122 -5.34 4.55 -27.43
C GLU A 122 -5.41 3.73 -26.12
N GLN A 123 -5.07 2.44 -26.20
CA GLN A 123 -5.10 1.48 -25.09
C GLN A 123 -3.73 1.31 -24.41
N ASP A 124 -2.92 2.38 -24.32
CA ASP A 124 -1.54 2.34 -23.80
C ASP A 124 -1.40 2.23 -22.26
N GLY A 125 -2.49 1.84 -21.58
CA GLY A 125 -2.59 1.79 -20.12
C GLY A 125 -1.60 0.84 -19.45
N GLU A 126 -1.18 -0.24 -20.12
CA GLU A 126 -0.25 -1.24 -19.57
C GLU A 126 1.06 -0.64 -19.03
N ASN A 127 1.53 0.47 -19.63
CA ASN A 127 2.80 1.12 -19.29
C ASN A 127 2.63 2.56 -18.79
N LYS A 128 1.39 3.00 -18.52
CA LYS A 128 1.05 4.39 -18.13
C LYS A 128 0.00 4.47 -17.01
N GLU A 129 -0.24 3.36 -16.31
CA GLU A 129 -1.18 3.28 -15.21
C GLU A 129 -0.48 3.45 -13.85
N HIS A 130 0.22 4.57 -13.70
CA HIS A 130 0.96 4.91 -12.48
C HIS A 130 0.05 5.04 -11.24
N GLY A 131 -1.23 5.35 -11.43
CA GLY A 131 -2.24 5.26 -10.37
C GLY A 131 -2.38 3.85 -9.82
N ILE A 132 -2.36 2.83 -10.70
CA ILE A 132 -2.39 1.41 -10.30
C ILE A 132 -1.14 1.00 -9.52
N GLU A 133 0.02 1.43 -10.00
CA GLU A 133 1.34 1.09 -9.47
C GLU A 133 1.61 1.74 -8.10
N MET A 134 1.32 3.05 -7.98
CA MET A 134 1.80 3.89 -6.88
C MET A 134 0.68 4.52 -6.04
N GLY A 135 -0.49 4.76 -6.64
CA GLY A 135 -1.58 5.53 -6.01
C GLY A 135 -2.46 4.76 -5.02
N TYR A 136 -2.17 3.49 -4.75
CA TYR A 136 -3.03 2.68 -3.90
C TYR A 136 -2.97 3.10 -2.42
N HIS A 137 -4.08 2.87 -1.73
CA HIS A 137 -4.27 3.27 -0.35
C HIS A 137 -5.11 2.25 0.42
N PHE A 138 -5.22 2.43 1.73
CA PHE A 138 -5.75 1.45 2.67
C PHE A 138 -7.05 1.92 3.36
N PRO A 139 -8.18 2.06 2.63
CA PRO A 139 -9.43 2.69 3.12
C PRO A 139 -10.06 1.97 4.32
N ASN A 140 -9.85 0.65 4.43
CA ASN A 140 -10.47 -0.20 5.46
C ASN A 140 -9.46 -0.75 6.47
N SER A 141 -8.28 -0.13 6.59
CA SER A 141 -7.28 -0.57 7.57
C SER A 141 -7.71 -0.25 9.01
N PRO A 142 -7.65 -1.21 9.94
CA PRO A 142 -7.89 -0.97 11.36
C PRO A 142 -6.74 -0.25 12.08
N VAL A 143 -5.59 -0.03 11.42
CA VAL A 143 -4.39 0.62 11.99
C VAL A 143 -4.05 1.97 11.34
N VAL A 144 -5.00 2.55 10.61
CA VAL A 144 -4.88 3.86 9.95
C VAL A 144 -5.92 4.82 10.52
N THR A 145 -5.48 5.84 11.24
CA THR A 145 -6.32 6.86 11.87
C THR A 145 -6.56 8.01 10.90
N ARG A 146 -7.80 8.13 10.40
CA ARG A 146 -8.21 9.13 9.40
C ARG A 146 -8.68 10.44 10.03
N ASP A 147 -8.11 11.54 9.54
CA ASP A 147 -8.63 12.90 9.71
C ASP A 147 -9.95 13.12 8.95
N ALA A 148 -10.61 14.27 9.16
CA ALA A 148 -11.94 14.52 8.61
C ALA A 148 -11.89 14.63 7.08
N LYS A 149 -10.91 15.37 6.55
CA LYS A 149 -10.69 15.59 5.12
C LYS A 149 -10.46 14.29 4.36
N THR A 150 -9.69 13.36 4.92
CA THR A 150 -9.40 12.05 4.30
C THR A 150 -10.66 11.20 4.16
N ARG A 151 -11.57 11.27 5.15
CA ARG A 151 -12.88 10.58 5.08
C ARG A 151 -13.84 11.21 4.07
N GLU A 152 -13.60 12.45 3.64
CA GLU A 152 -14.32 13.12 2.56
C GLU A 152 -13.70 12.77 1.20
N ASP A 153 -12.38 12.90 1.06
CA ASP A 153 -11.61 12.52 -0.13
C ASP A 153 -11.86 11.05 -0.53
N GLU A 154 -11.87 10.12 0.44
CA GLU A 154 -12.16 8.68 0.20
C GLU A 154 -13.60 8.41 -0.26
N LYS A 155 -14.57 9.30 0.03
CA LYS A 155 -15.96 9.18 -0.46
C LYS A 155 -16.14 9.78 -1.85
N ALA A 156 -15.41 10.85 -2.16
CA ALA A 156 -15.55 11.60 -3.40
C ALA A 156 -14.71 11.02 -4.57
N SER A 157 -13.63 10.30 -4.27
CA SER A 157 -12.68 9.83 -5.28
C SER A 157 -13.08 8.50 -5.91
N GLU A 158 -13.51 8.53 -7.17
CA GLU A 158 -13.06 7.46 -8.08
C GLU A 158 -11.53 7.50 -8.15
N TRP A 159 -10.90 6.34 -8.23
CA TRP A 159 -9.46 6.22 -8.07
C TRP A 159 -8.79 6.02 -9.45
N PRO A 160 -8.06 7.03 -9.97
CA PRO A 160 -7.71 7.11 -11.39
C PRO A 160 -6.53 6.19 -11.74
N ALA A 161 -6.77 5.18 -12.58
CA ALA A 161 -5.74 4.21 -12.98
C ALA A 161 -4.47 4.87 -13.58
N ARG A 162 -4.62 5.93 -14.37
CA ARG A 162 -3.51 6.63 -15.06
C ARG A 162 -2.70 7.57 -14.16
N VAL A 163 -3.29 8.15 -13.12
CA VAL A 163 -2.70 9.30 -12.40
C VAL A 163 -2.32 8.91 -10.99
N TYR A 164 -1.03 9.03 -10.68
CA TYR A 164 -0.56 9.05 -9.30
C TYR A 164 -0.56 10.50 -8.80
N THR A 165 -1.39 10.78 -7.79
CA THR A 165 -1.37 12.05 -7.04
C THR A 165 -0.74 11.81 -5.67
N PRO A 166 0.47 12.32 -5.39
CA PRO A 166 1.07 12.25 -4.06
C PRO A 166 0.19 12.94 -3.02
N SER A 167 0.01 12.34 -1.85
CA SER A 167 -0.77 12.93 -0.76
C SER A 167 -0.37 12.34 0.58
N THR A 168 -0.38 13.17 1.63
CA THR A 168 -0.12 12.78 3.03
C THR A 168 -1.35 12.22 3.75
N ALA A 169 -2.49 12.03 3.05
CA ALA A 169 -3.70 11.50 3.67
C ALA A 169 -3.46 10.09 4.27
N PRO A 170 -3.88 9.82 5.52
CA PRO A 170 -3.70 8.51 6.15
C PRO A 170 -4.20 7.35 5.28
N GLY A 171 -3.41 6.30 5.20
CA GLY A 171 -3.61 5.14 4.35
C GLY A 171 -2.94 5.25 2.98
N ARG A 172 -2.38 6.40 2.59
CA ARG A 172 -1.58 6.57 1.35
C ARG A 172 -0.10 6.38 1.61
N ARG A 173 0.66 6.09 0.55
CA ARG A 173 2.14 6.12 0.58
C ARG A 173 2.60 7.55 0.85
N ALA A 174 3.58 7.72 1.74
CA ALA A 174 4.20 9.02 2.00
C ALA A 174 4.76 9.61 0.69
N PRO A 175 4.51 10.90 0.37
CA PRO A 175 5.02 11.55 -0.83
C PRO A 175 6.56 11.59 -0.87
N HIS A 176 7.12 11.30 -2.05
CA HIS A 176 8.53 11.57 -2.31
C HIS A 176 8.75 13.07 -2.55
N VAL A 177 9.64 13.68 -1.78
CA VAL A 177 10.28 14.96 -2.07
C VAL A 177 11.79 14.83 -1.86
N TYR A 178 12.58 15.61 -2.59
CA TYR A 178 13.98 15.81 -2.23
C TYR A 178 14.12 16.97 -1.24
N LEU A 179 15.09 16.84 -0.34
CA LEU A 179 15.44 17.78 0.72
C LEU A 179 16.93 18.12 0.61
N ARG A 180 17.36 19.21 1.27
CA ARG A 180 18.73 19.76 1.19
C ARG A 180 19.17 19.96 -0.26
N ASP A 181 18.62 20.99 -0.91
CA ASP A 181 19.01 21.41 -2.27
C ASP A 181 18.99 20.30 -3.33
N ASN A 182 18.00 19.41 -3.21
CA ASN A 182 17.77 18.20 -4.02
C ASN A 182 18.75 17.02 -3.81
N GLU A 183 19.53 16.98 -2.73
CA GLU A 183 20.51 15.91 -2.50
C GLU A 183 19.95 14.63 -1.85
N ILE A 184 18.94 14.72 -0.97
CA ILE A 184 18.48 13.59 -0.13
C ILE A 184 16.99 13.34 -0.33
N SER A 185 16.57 12.09 -0.60
CA SER A 185 15.14 11.77 -0.60
C SER A 185 14.59 11.77 0.81
N ILE A 186 13.38 12.28 1.00
CA ILE A 186 12.67 12.16 2.28
C ILE A 186 12.54 10.69 2.74
N HIS A 187 12.48 9.73 1.80
CA HIS A 187 12.43 8.30 2.11
C HIS A 187 13.76 7.76 2.67
N ASP A 188 14.91 8.35 2.33
CA ASP A 188 16.21 7.96 2.87
C ASP A 188 16.40 8.40 4.32
N LEU A 189 15.56 9.34 4.79
CA LEU A 189 15.47 9.79 6.18
C LEU A 189 14.50 8.95 7.01
N PHE A 190 13.80 7.98 6.41
CA PHE A 190 12.92 7.08 7.16
C PHE A 190 13.75 6.10 8.00
N GLY A 191 13.45 6.05 9.29
CA GLY A 191 13.93 5.04 10.22
C GLY A 191 13.35 3.66 9.90
N LYS A 192 13.88 2.65 10.60
CA LYS A 192 13.50 1.24 10.41
C LYS A 192 12.12 0.88 10.97
N ASP A 193 11.68 1.65 11.96
CA ASP A 193 10.40 1.50 12.64
C ASP A 193 9.43 2.60 12.14
N TYR A 194 8.57 3.12 13.00
CA TYR A 194 7.78 4.30 12.64
C TYR A 194 8.70 5.53 12.51
N THR A 195 8.57 6.22 11.40
CA THR A 195 9.21 7.54 11.16
C THR A 195 8.14 8.58 11.16
N ILE A 196 8.44 9.75 11.69
CA ILE A 196 7.44 10.80 11.70
C ILE A 196 8.14 12.18 11.51
N ILE A 197 7.52 13.10 10.77
CA ILE A 197 8.13 14.18 9.93
C ILE A 197 7.61 15.60 10.31
N ASP A 198 8.09 16.19 11.41
CA ASP A 198 7.57 17.49 11.89
C ASP A 198 7.95 18.65 10.93
N LEU A 199 6.92 19.36 10.46
CA LEU A 199 7.04 20.52 9.56
C LEU A 199 6.90 21.85 10.31
N THR A 200 6.69 21.83 11.64
CA THR A 200 6.67 23.04 12.47
C THR A 200 8.09 23.54 12.75
N LEU A 201 8.27 24.86 12.79
CA LEU A 201 9.58 25.50 13.03
C LEU A 201 10.17 25.17 14.42
N GLY A 202 9.34 24.75 15.38
CA GLY A 202 9.73 24.50 16.77
C GLY A 202 9.77 23.02 17.20
N GLY A 203 9.33 22.07 16.37
CA GLY A 203 9.25 20.66 16.75
C GLY A 203 8.32 20.41 17.95
N GLU A 204 7.27 21.21 18.11
CA GLU A 204 6.43 21.22 19.32
C GLU A 204 5.50 20.02 19.38
N ILE A 205 4.94 19.63 18.23
CA ILE A 205 4.10 18.45 18.14
C ILE A 205 4.98 17.18 18.31
N SER A 206 6.26 17.20 17.88
CA SER A 206 7.20 16.07 18.08
C SER A 206 7.40 15.78 19.56
N ARG A 207 7.64 16.82 20.36
CA ARG A 207 7.84 16.70 21.81
C ARG A 207 6.62 16.09 22.51
N ALA A 208 5.41 16.48 22.14
CA ALA A 208 4.18 15.89 22.68
C ALA A 208 4.02 14.40 22.31
N PHE A 209 4.42 14.01 21.08
CA PHE A 209 4.43 12.61 20.67
C PHE A 209 5.52 11.80 21.38
N GLU A 210 6.73 12.33 21.55
CA GLU A 210 7.86 11.68 22.25
C GLU A 210 7.52 11.26 23.69
N GLU A 211 6.82 12.11 24.46
CA GLU A 211 6.42 11.78 25.84
C GLU A 211 5.45 10.59 25.90
N ALA A 212 4.47 10.55 24.99
CA ALA A 212 3.56 9.41 24.85
C ALA A 212 4.29 8.16 24.32
N ALA A 213 5.22 8.33 23.38
CA ALA A 213 6.11 7.31 22.84
C ALA A 213 6.83 6.54 23.95
N LEU A 214 7.55 7.27 24.80
CA LEU A 214 8.43 6.70 25.83
C LEU A 214 7.63 5.92 26.86
N ARG A 215 6.45 6.43 27.25
CA ARG A 215 5.51 5.77 28.15
C ARG A 215 4.95 4.46 27.58
N LEU A 216 4.68 4.42 26.27
CA LEU A 216 4.16 3.24 25.56
C LEU A 216 5.26 2.33 24.98
N LYS A 217 6.53 2.75 25.03
CA LYS A 217 7.71 2.11 24.42
C LYS A 217 7.65 2.00 22.88
N ILE A 218 7.23 3.08 22.21
CA ILE A 218 7.11 3.19 20.75
C ILE A 218 8.07 4.31 20.25
N PRO A 219 8.79 4.18 19.10
CA PRO A 219 9.70 5.23 18.57
C PRO A 219 9.01 6.24 17.62
N LEU A 220 9.20 7.59 17.76
CA LEU A 220 8.31 8.65 17.15
C LEU A 220 8.91 10.09 16.81
N ASN A 221 8.04 11.06 16.37
CA ASN A 221 8.12 12.49 15.88
C ASN A 221 6.68 13.05 15.40
N VAL A 222 6.39 13.74 14.23
CA VAL A 222 5.00 14.22 13.76
C VAL A 222 4.59 14.07 12.25
N VAL A 223 3.41 13.51 11.86
CA VAL A 223 3.11 12.81 10.55
C VAL A 223 3.58 11.35 10.50
N LEU A 224 2.76 10.43 11.01
CA LEU A 224 3.10 9.05 11.35
C LEU A 224 3.23 8.18 10.11
N VAL A 225 4.47 7.93 9.67
CA VAL A 225 4.81 6.99 8.61
C VAL A 225 5.21 5.64 9.23
N ARG A 226 4.57 4.57 8.74
CA ARG A 226 4.86 3.18 9.09
C ARG A 226 6.22 2.73 8.53
N PRO A 227 6.78 1.60 9.03
CA PRO A 227 7.99 0.99 8.46
C PRO A 227 7.90 0.66 6.96
N ASP A 228 6.68 0.50 6.43
CA ASP A 228 6.43 0.25 5.00
C ASP A 228 6.26 1.52 4.13
N GLY A 229 6.46 2.70 4.72
CA GLY A 229 6.34 3.99 4.01
C GLY A 229 4.91 4.49 3.82
N PHE A 230 3.90 3.89 4.46
CA PHE A 230 2.52 4.38 4.44
C PHE A 230 2.21 5.28 5.64
N VAL A 231 1.42 6.35 5.42
CA VAL A 231 0.98 7.25 6.49
C VAL A 231 -0.10 6.56 7.32
N SER A 232 0.14 6.29 8.60
CA SER A 232 -0.88 5.84 9.58
C SER A 232 -1.72 7.00 10.12
N TRP A 233 -1.15 8.20 10.22
CA TRP A 233 -1.82 9.40 10.76
C TRP A 233 -1.07 10.70 10.36
N ARG A 234 -1.77 11.84 10.32
CA ARG A 234 -1.16 13.19 10.27
C ARG A 234 -1.98 14.16 11.13
N SER A 235 -1.37 15.26 11.56
CA SER A 235 -2.12 16.43 12.04
C SER A 235 -2.81 17.14 10.88
N GLU A 236 -3.94 17.79 11.15
CA GLU A 236 -4.50 18.82 10.27
C GLU A 236 -3.66 20.11 10.40
N GLU A 237 -3.78 21.06 9.46
CA GLU A 237 -3.20 22.39 9.64
C GLU A 237 -3.85 23.05 10.85
N GLN A 238 -3.06 23.35 11.88
CA GLN A 238 -3.48 24.12 13.05
C GLN A 238 -2.55 25.32 13.20
N ASP A 239 -3.14 26.49 13.35
CA ASP A 239 -2.46 27.75 13.62
C ASP A 239 -1.84 27.73 15.04
N GLY A 240 -0.71 27.04 15.21
CA GLY A 240 0.29 27.20 16.28
C GLY A 240 -0.11 26.96 17.75
N GLU A 241 -1.39 26.97 18.13
CA GLU A 241 -1.83 27.18 19.52
C GLU A 241 -2.68 26.05 20.12
N HIS A 242 -2.86 24.92 19.43
CA HIS A 242 -3.56 23.76 19.99
C HIS A 242 -2.62 22.57 20.24
N LEU A 243 -2.27 22.40 21.52
CA LEU A 243 -1.67 21.17 22.03
C LEU A 243 -2.65 20.00 21.82
N VAL A 244 -2.21 19.02 21.04
CA VAL A 244 -2.95 17.78 20.84
C VAL A 244 -3.06 17.03 22.18
N PRO A 245 -4.27 16.71 22.70
CA PRO A 245 -4.40 16.10 24.02
C PRO A 245 -3.69 14.75 24.14
N ASN A 246 -2.99 14.51 25.27
CA ASN A 246 -2.20 13.30 25.49
C ASN A 246 -2.98 11.99 25.27
N ASP A 247 -4.25 11.94 25.69
CA ASP A 247 -5.11 10.76 25.49
C ASP A 247 -5.39 10.49 24.00
N TYR A 248 -5.48 11.54 23.17
CA TYR A 248 -5.67 11.42 21.73
C TYR A 248 -4.39 10.95 21.03
N ILE A 249 -3.21 11.45 21.45
CA ILE A 249 -1.91 10.95 21.00
C ILE A 249 -1.78 9.45 21.33
N GLU A 250 -2.04 9.06 22.58
CA GLU A 250 -2.02 7.66 23.01
C GLU A 250 -2.98 6.79 22.19
N ASN A 251 -4.20 7.26 21.90
CA ASN A 251 -5.14 6.55 21.03
C ASN A 251 -4.59 6.36 19.61
N ILE A 252 -3.96 7.38 19.00
CA ILE A 252 -3.33 7.26 17.68
C ILE A 252 -2.25 6.17 17.68
N LEU A 253 -1.39 6.18 18.69
CA LEU A 253 -0.24 5.27 18.77
C LEU A 253 -0.69 3.82 18.98
N LEU A 254 -1.61 3.59 19.93
CA LEU A 254 -2.20 2.28 20.17
C LEU A 254 -2.92 1.74 18.93
N THR A 255 -3.60 2.61 18.17
CA THR A 255 -4.21 2.23 16.89
C THR A 255 -3.19 1.88 15.83
N ALA A 256 -2.12 2.68 15.67
CA ALA A 256 -1.09 2.44 14.66
C ALA A 256 -0.35 1.10 14.85
N VAL A 257 -0.13 0.68 16.11
CA VAL A 257 0.44 -0.64 16.43
C VAL A 257 -0.62 -1.76 16.58
N GLY A 258 -1.89 -1.47 16.28
CA GLY A 258 -3.00 -2.43 16.32
C GLY A 258 -3.39 -2.96 17.71
N GLN A 259 -2.99 -2.26 18.78
CA GLN A 259 -3.50 -2.47 20.14
C GLN A 259 -4.88 -1.86 20.37
N ARG A 260 -5.33 -0.98 19.46
CA ARG A 260 -6.72 -0.51 19.32
C ARG A 260 -7.13 -0.49 17.85
N SER A 261 -8.44 -0.42 17.62
CA SER A 261 -9.05 -0.29 16.30
C SER A 261 -9.23 1.19 15.93
N ALA A 262 -9.00 1.54 14.65
CA ALA A 262 -9.37 2.83 14.05
C ALA A 262 -10.88 2.98 13.75
N VAL A 263 -11.65 1.91 13.97
CA VAL A 263 -13.09 1.76 13.75
C VAL A 263 -13.81 1.67 15.09
#